data_AF-A0A3C0T5W6-F1
#
_entry.id   AF-A0A3C0T5W6-F1
#
_cell.length_a   1.000
_cell.length_b   1.000
_cell.length_c   1.000
_cell.angle_alpha   90.00
_cell.angle_beta   90.00
_cell.angle_gamma   90.00
#
_symmetry.space_group_name_H-M   'P 1'
#
loop_
_entity.id
_entity.type
_entity.pdbx_description
1 polymer ?
#
loop_
_entity_poly.entity_id
_entity_poly.type
_entity_poly.pdbx_seq_one_letter_code
_entity_poly.pdbx_strand_id
1 'polypeptide(L)'
;MDPWGASEPMDWWTLVNRTRALENMTYVVAANQGAEMRNYPPFSWPGGSMVVDYDGRILAQADPGPGEKVVVAPIDIGALRYERERRLGHDTIAHTRSSLYEYLSAEKLAPAETDISIESLEKRIRQAKSKTSE
;
A
#
# COMPACT_ATOMS: atom_id res chain seq x y z
N MET A 1 -2.17 -2.18 -21.45
CA MET A 1 -1.13 -2.66 -20.53
C MET A 1 -1.35 -1.92 -19.22
N ASP A 2 -1.48 -2.63 -18.11
CA ASP A 2 -1.66 -2.04 -16.79
C ASP A 2 -0.29 -1.53 -16.27
N PRO A 3 -0.04 -0.20 -16.24
CA PRO A 3 1.26 0.32 -15.80
C PRO A 3 1.44 0.24 -14.29
N TRP A 4 0.39 -0.12 -13.54
CA TRP A 4 0.37 -0.10 -12.08
C TRP A 4 0.76 -1.44 -11.45
N GLY A 5 0.98 -2.47 -12.28
CA GLY A 5 1.37 -3.80 -11.80
C GLY A 5 0.27 -4.51 -11.02
N ALA A 6 -1.00 -4.18 -11.22
CA ALA A 6 -2.14 -4.82 -10.55
C ALA A 6 -2.64 -6.07 -11.29
N SER A 7 -1.95 -6.49 -12.35
CA SER A 7 -2.27 -7.67 -13.16
C SER A 7 -1.11 -8.67 -13.13
N GLU A 8 -1.43 -9.95 -13.34
CA GLU A 8 -0.42 -11.01 -13.53
C GLU A 8 0.54 -10.69 -14.69
N PRO A 9 1.83 -11.06 -14.59
CA PRO A 9 2.47 -11.85 -13.53
C PRO A 9 2.98 -11.07 -12.29
N MET A 10 2.69 -9.78 -12.17
CA MET A 10 3.22 -8.93 -11.09
C MET A 10 2.30 -8.94 -9.87
N ASP A 11 1.01 -8.64 -10.08
CA ASP A 11 -0.04 -8.54 -9.05
C ASP A 11 0.42 -7.84 -7.74
N TRP A 12 1.16 -6.73 -7.89
CA TRP A 12 1.71 -5.95 -6.79
C TRP A 12 0.63 -5.41 -5.87
N TRP A 13 -0.51 -5.04 -6.44
CA TRP A 13 -1.64 -4.54 -5.66
C TRP A 13 -2.08 -5.54 -4.58
N THR A 14 -2.27 -6.80 -4.96
CA THR A 14 -2.64 -7.85 -4.00
C THR A 14 -1.48 -8.20 -3.08
N LEU A 15 -0.28 -8.35 -3.62
CA LEU A 15 0.92 -8.70 -2.85
C LEU A 15 1.22 -7.69 -1.73
N VAL A 16 1.25 -6.39 -2.07
CA VAL A 16 1.61 -5.33 -1.13
C VAL A 16 0.57 -5.21 -0.03
N ASN A 17 -0.72 -5.19 -0.36
CA ASN A 17 -1.77 -5.06 0.66
C ASN A 17 -1.74 -6.21 1.67
N ARG A 18 -1.52 -7.44 1.20
CA ARG A 18 -1.37 -8.63 2.06
C ARG A 18 -0.12 -8.56 2.92
N THR A 19 1.00 -8.15 2.33
CA THR A 19 2.27 -8.00 3.05
C THR A 19 2.19 -6.94 4.14
N ARG A 20 1.62 -5.77 3.84
CA ARG A 20 1.43 -4.68 4.82
C ARG A 20 0.48 -5.08 5.95
N ALA A 21 -0.57 -5.83 5.65
CA ALA A 21 -1.47 -6.35 6.68
C ALA A 21 -0.76 -7.31 7.64
N LEU A 22 -0.04 -8.29 7.08
CA LEU A 22 0.70 -9.31 7.82
C LEU A 22 1.82 -8.72 8.68
N GLU A 23 2.71 -7.91 8.09
CA GLU A 23 3.90 -7.40 8.80
C GLU A 23 3.59 -6.28 9.81
N ASN A 24 2.40 -5.68 9.76
CA ASN A 24 1.98 -4.67 10.73
C ASN A 24 0.88 -5.20 11.67
N MET A 25 0.52 -6.49 11.54
CA MET A 25 -0.56 -7.14 12.28
C MET A 25 -1.79 -6.23 12.36
N THR A 26 -2.32 -5.86 11.19
CA THR A 26 -3.42 -4.91 11.04
C THR A 26 -4.34 -5.35 9.92
N TYR A 27 -5.62 -4.99 10.03
CA TYR A 27 -6.50 -5.03 8.87
C TYR A 27 -6.08 -3.96 7.86
N VAL A 28 -6.20 -4.28 6.57
CA VAL A 28 -6.03 -3.32 5.47
C VAL A 28 -7.34 -3.25 4.70
N VAL A 29 -7.89 -2.04 4.58
CA VAL A 29 -9.03 -1.72 3.72
C VAL A 29 -8.50 -0.92 2.54
N ALA A 30 -8.31 -1.60 1.41
CA ALA A 30 -7.69 -1.03 0.23
C ALA A 30 -8.76 -0.67 -0.81
N ALA A 31 -9.17 0.60 -0.83
CA ALA A 31 -10.09 1.12 -1.84
C ALA A 31 -9.28 1.59 -3.07
N ASN A 32 -9.71 1.18 -4.26
CA ASN A 32 -9.09 1.56 -5.51
C ASN A 32 -10.13 2.02 -6.54
N GLN A 33 -9.69 2.83 -7.50
CA GLN A 33 -10.51 3.31 -8.59
C GLN A 33 -10.58 2.26 -9.70
N GLY A 34 -11.79 1.95 -10.17
CA GLY A 34 -12.03 1.15 -11.38
C GLY A 34 -12.55 2.03 -12.50
N ALA A 35 -11.72 2.36 -13.49
CA ALA A 35 -12.12 3.30 -14.56
C ALA A 35 -11.54 2.96 -15.93
N GLU A 36 -12.32 3.23 -16.98
CA GLU A 36 -11.89 3.05 -18.36
C GLU A 36 -11.02 4.21 -18.85
N MET A 37 -10.12 3.92 -19.79
CA MET A 37 -9.25 4.92 -20.42
C MET A 37 -10.03 6.10 -21.03
N ARG A 38 -11.20 5.85 -21.63
CA ARG A 38 -12.05 6.91 -22.22
C ARG A 38 -12.49 7.96 -21.19
N ASN A 39 -12.53 7.59 -19.92
CA ASN A 39 -12.90 8.49 -18.82
C ASN A 39 -11.68 9.19 -18.21
N TYR A 40 -10.46 8.62 -18.33
CA TYR A 40 -9.23 9.10 -17.69
C TYR A 40 -7.96 8.89 -18.54
N PRO A 41 -7.83 9.50 -19.73
CA PRO A 41 -6.61 9.36 -20.52
C PRO A 41 -5.39 9.90 -19.75
N PRO A 42 -4.21 9.25 -19.85
CA PRO A 42 -3.85 8.20 -20.82
C PRO A 42 -3.99 6.74 -20.30
N PHE A 43 -4.58 6.50 -19.12
CA PHE A 43 -4.58 5.17 -18.50
C PHE A 43 -5.98 4.68 -18.06
N SER A 44 -6.16 3.36 -17.98
CA SER A 44 -7.28 2.77 -17.23
C SER A 44 -6.85 2.51 -15.78
N TRP A 45 -7.81 2.51 -14.86
CA TRP A 45 -7.61 2.14 -13.47
C TRP A 45 -8.20 0.74 -13.22
N PRO A 46 -7.39 -0.23 -12.76
CA PRO A 46 -7.80 -1.63 -12.70
C PRO A 46 -8.73 -1.98 -11.53
N GLY A 47 -8.96 -1.08 -10.58
CA GLY A 47 -9.79 -1.37 -9.41
C GLY A 47 -9.17 -2.45 -8.52
N GLY A 48 -9.92 -3.51 -8.21
CA GLY A 48 -9.43 -4.59 -7.35
C GLY A 48 -9.45 -4.25 -5.86
N SER A 49 -10.34 -3.35 -5.44
CA SER A 49 -10.53 -3.00 -4.02
C SER A 49 -10.67 -4.26 -3.15
N MET A 50 -10.06 -4.27 -1.98
CA MET A 50 -10.05 -5.46 -1.11
C MET A 50 -10.03 -5.10 0.38
N VAL A 51 -10.43 -6.08 1.19
CA VAL A 51 -10.21 -6.08 2.64
C VAL A 51 -9.34 -7.29 2.98
N VAL A 52 -8.28 -7.04 3.75
CA VAL A 52 -7.31 -8.05 4.16
C VAL A 52 -7.25 -8.11 5.69
N ASP A 53 -7.23 -9.32 6.26
CA ASP A 53 -7.03 -9.53 7.70
C ASP A 53 -5.57 -9.32 8.14
N TYR A 54 -5.36 -9.28 9.45
CA TYR A 54 -4.04 -9.10 10.07
C TYR A 54 -3.05 -10.24 9.85
N ASP A 55 -3.46 -11.31 9.18
CA ASP A 55 -2.62 -12.44 8.75
C ASP A 55 -2.35 -12.42 7.24
N GLY A 56 -2.78 -11.37 6.54
CA GLY A 56 -2.61 -11.25 5.10
C GLY A 56 -3.59 -12.11 4.27
N ARG A 57 -4.68 -12.58 4.86
CA ARG A 57 -5.77 -13.27 4.15
C ARG A 57 -6.74 -12.25 3.58
N ILE A 58 -7.09 -12.40 2.30
CA ILE A 58 -8.11 -11.58 1.67
C ILE A 58 -9.48 -12.04 2.19
N LEU A 59 -10.21 -11.14 2.83
CA LEU A 59 -11.59 -11.39 3.31
C LEU A 59 -12.62 -11.14 2.23
N ALA A 60 -12.40 -10.10 1.42
CA ALA A 60 -13.22 -9.78 0.26
C ALA A 60 -12.38 -8.99 -0.76
N GLN A 61 -12.64 -9.21 -2.04
CA GLN A 61 -11.98 -8.50 -3.13
C GLN A 61 -12.95 -8.33 -4.31
N ALA A 62 -12.95 -7.16 -4.91
CA ALA A 62 -13.62 -6.91 -6.18
C ALA A 62 -12.80 -7.47 -7.34
N ASP A 63 -13.43 -8.08 -8.35
CA ASP A 63 -12.67 -8.43 -9.56
C ASP A 63 -12.10 -7.16 -10.21
N PRO A 64 -10.89 -7.23 -10.80
CA PRO A 64 -10.32 -6.12 -11.54
C PRO A 64 -11.22 -5.70 -12.71
N GLY A 65 -11.17 -4.42 -13.05
CA GLY A 65 -11.88 -3.84 -14.18
C GLY A 65 -12.52 -2.49 -13.88
N PRO A 66 -13.12 -1.86 -14.91
CA PRO A 66 -13.79 -0.60 -14.76
C PRO A 66 -15.13 -0.73 -14.03
N GLY A 67 -15.61 0.39 -13.49
CA GLY A 67 -16.93 0.52 -12.91
C GLY A 67 -16.91 0.53 -11.39
N GLU A 68 -18.11 0.59 -10.82
CA GLU A 68 -18.33 0.67 -9.38
C GLU A 68 -18.63 -0.71 -8.81
N LYS A 69 -17.97 -1.05 -7.72
CA LYS A 69 -18.18 -2.31 -6.98
C LYS A 69 -18.23 -2.01 -5.49
N VAL A 70 -19.07 -2.75 -4.77
CA VAL A 70 -19.18 -2.69 -3.32
C VAL A 70 -18.46 -3.91 -2.74
N VAL A 71 -17.49 -3.67 -1.86
CA VAL A 71 -16.71 -4.72 -1.17
C VAL A 71 -17.02 -4.64 0.31
N VAL A 72 -17.41 -5.77 0.91
CA VAL A 72 -17.82 -5.85 2.31
C VAL A 72 -17.11 -7.03 2.98
N ALA A 73 -16.55 -6.78 4.16
CA ALA A 73 -15.96 -7.83 5.00
C ALA A 73 -16.13 -7.48 6.49
N PRO A 74 -16.26 -8.48 7.38
CA PRO A 74 -16.27 -8.25 8.82
C PRO A 74 -14.88 -7.89 9.34
N ILE A 75 -14.82 -7.02 10.35
CA ILE A 75 -13.59 -6.64 11.06
C ILE A 75 -13.73 -7.07 12.53
N ASP A 76 -13.01 -8.12 12.92
CA ASP A 76 -13.00 -8.63 14.29
C ASP A 76 -11.83 -8.05 15.09
N ILE A 77 -12.12 -6.96 15.81
CA ILE A 77 -11.14 -6.29 16.66
C ILE A 77 -10.76 -7.13 17.88
N GLY A 78 -11.65 -8.02 18.36
CA GLY A 78 -11.38 -8.91 19.48
C GLY A 78 -10.31 -9.94 19.11
N ALA A 79 -10.48 -10.59 17.97
CA ALA A 79 -9.51 -11.54 17.43
C ALA A 79 -8.14 -10.89 17.17
N LEU A 80 -8.12 -9.67 16.62
CA LEU A 80 -6.88 -8.91 16.41
C LEU A 80 -6.14 -8.61 17.73
N ARG A 81 -6.84 -8.13 18.75
CA ARG A 81 -6.24 -7.82 20.05
C ARG A 81 -5.68 -9.08 20.72
N TYR A 82 -6.46 -10.16 20.70
CA TYR A 82 -6.02 -11.45 21.21
C TYR A 82 -4.75 -11.93 20.48
N GLU A 83 -4.68 -11.80 19.16
CA GLU A 83 -3.52 -12.26 18.41
C GLU A 83 -2.28 -11.39 18.68
N ARG A 84 -2.43 -10.08 18.90
CA ARG A 84 -1.33 -9.19 19.33
C ARG A 84 -0.75 -9.56 20.70
N GLU A 85 -1.58 -10.08 21.60
CA GLU A 85 -1.13 -10.54 22.92
C GLU A 85 -0.46 -11.93 22.84
N ARG A 86 -0.99 -12.80 22.00
CA ARG A 86 -0.56 -14.20 21.91
C ARG A 86 0.67 -14.41 21.02
N ARG A 87 0.81 -13.62 19.95
CA ARG A 87 1.82 -13.86 18.90
C ARG A 87 3.23 -13.53 19.41
N LEU A 88 4.12 -14.50 19.23
CA LEU A 88 5.56 -14.33 19.48
C LEU A 88 6.34 -14.52 18.18
N GLY A 89 6.03 -15.56 17.39
CA GLY A 89 6.62 -15.77 16.08
C GLY A 89 6.02 -14.85 15.02
N HIS A 90 6.86 -14.31 14.14
CA HIS A 90 6.45 -13.35 13.10
C HIS A 90 5.77 -12.07 13.64
N ASP A 91 5.97 -11.71 14.91
CA ASP A 91 5.69 -10.36 15.39
C ASP A 91 6.79 -9.40 14.91
N THR A 92 6.68 -8.99 13.66
CA THR A 92 7.62 -8.09 12.98
C THR A 92 7.74 -6.74 13.68
N ILE A 93 6.68 -6.27 14.35
CA ILE A 93 6.72 -5.02 15.11
C ILE A 93 7.61 -5.20 16.35
N ALA A 94 7.35 -6.22 17.16
CA ALA A 94 8.16 -6.48 18.37
C ALA A 94 9.62 -6.84 18.04
N HIS A 95 9.86 -7.47 16.88
CA HIS A 95 11.21 -7.83 16.43
C HIS A 95 11.98 -6.68 15.78
N THR A 96 11.36 -5.51 15.57
CA THR A 96 12.02 -4.38 14.90
C THR A 96 13.12 -3.78 15.77
N ARG A 97 14.35 -3.76 15.24
CA ARG A 97 15.52 -3.10 15.87
C ARG A 97 15.71 -1.71 15.29
N SER A 98 14.85 -0.77 15.67
CA SER A 98 14.81 0.60 15.11
C SER A 98 16.17 1.31 15.10
N SER A 99 17.02 1.07 16.10
CA SER A 99 18.37 1.64 16.19
C SER A 99 19.32 1.21 15.06
N LEU A 100 19.03 0.13 14.33
CA LEU A 100 19.83 -0.31 13.18
C LEU A 100 19.38 0.33 11.86
N TYR A 101 18.25 1.04 11.86
CA TYR A 101 17.63 1.60 10.66
C TYR A 101 17.67 3.12 10.68
N GLU A 102 18.86 3.70 10.89
CA GLU A 102 19.06 5.15 10.96
C GLU A 102 18.53 5.87 9.70
N TYR A 103 18.56 5.22 8.53
CA TYR A 103 18.00 5.75 7.29
C TYR A 103 16.49 6.03 7.35
N LEU A 104 15.73 5.36 8.24
CA LEU A 104 14.31 5.63 8.44
C LEU A 104 14.07 6.97 9.17
N SER A 105 15.05 7.47 9.92
CA SER A 105 14.97 8.77 10.60
C SER A 105 15.30 9.94 9.67
N ALA A 106 15.92 9.68 8.53
CA ALA A 106 16.33 10.72 7.58
C ALA A 106 15.16 11.13 6.67
N GLU A 107 14.84 12.43 6.65
CA GLU A 107 13.86 12.98 5.73
C GLU A 107 14.39 12.98 4.28
N LYS A 108 13.83 12.12 3.43
CA LYS A 108 14.26 12.01 2.02
C LYS A 108 13.61 13.06 1.11
N LEU A 109 12.28 13.12 1.11
CA LEU A 109 11.51 14.06 0.29
C LEU A 109 10.79 15.05 1.21
N ALA A 110 11.42 16.21 1.42
CA ALA A 110 10.86 17.27 2.25
C ALA A 110 9.54 17.83 1.65
N PRO A 111 8.63 18.38 2.48
CA PRO A 111 7.43 19.09 2.04
C PRO A 111 7.69 20.15 0.95
N ALA A 112 6.66 20.48 0.17
CA ALA A 112 6.77 21.55 -0.82
C ALA A 112 6.68 22.90 -0.11
N GLU A 113 7.64 23.81 -0.37
CA GLU A 113 7.58 25.19 0.11
C GLU A 113 6.96 26.15 -0.92
N THR A 114 6.83 25.70 -2.17
CA THR A 114 6.32 26.46 -3.31
C THR A 114 5.17 25.72 -4.00
N ASP A 115 4.57 26.34 -5.01
CA ASP A 115 3.49 25.73 -5.80
C ASP A 115 3.87 24.35 -6.37
N ILE A 116 2.88 23.45 -6.31
CA ILE A 116 3.01 22.07 -6.75
C ILE A 116 2.65 22.00 -8.23
N SER A 117 3.65 21.67 -9.06
CA SER A 117 3.50 21.39 -10.49
C SER A 117 4.16 20.05 -10.82
N ILE A 118 3.88 19.50 -12.01
CA ILE A 118 4.54 18.27 -12.47
C ILE A 118 6.06 18.46 -12.49
N GLU A 119 6.53 19.58 -13.04
CA GLU A 119 7.96 19.91 -13.11
C GLU A 119 8.58 20.06 -11.70
N SER A 120 7.90 20.76 -10.78
CA SER A 120 8.43 20.94 -9.43
C SER A 120 8.47 19.62 -8.65
N LEU A 121 7.49 18.75 -8.84
CA LEU A 121 7.47 17.41 -8.27
C LEU A 121 8.59 16.52 -8.84
N GLU A 122 8.77 16.49 -10.16
CA GLU A 122 9.85 15.73 -10.80
C GLU A 122 11.22 16.17 -10.28
N LYS A 123 11.45 17.49 -10.19
CA LYS A 123 12.70 18.05 -9.68
C LYS A 123 12.94 17.62 -8.22
N ARG A 124 11.92 17.72 -7.36
CA ARG A 124 12.00 17.32 -5.95
C ARG A 124 12.28 15.81 -5.80
N ILE A 125 11.64 14.97 -6.60
CA ILE A 125 11.90 13.52 -6.60
C ILE A 125 13.33 13.22 -7.05
N ARG A 126 13.84 13.87 -8.10
CA ARG A 126 15.24 13.70 -8.54
C ARG A 126 16.24 14.15 -7.47
N GLN A 127 15.98 15.28 -6.81
CA GLN A 127 16.79 15.76 -5.68
C GLN A 127 16.76 14.79 -4.48
N ALA A 128 15.59 14.24 -4.14
CA ALA A 128 15.49 13.24 -3.06
C ALA A 128 16.29 11.98 -3.37
N LYS A 129 16.33 11.54 -4.65
CA LYS A 129 17.13 10.39 -5.09
C LYS A 129 18.64 10.63 -4.91
N SER A 130 19.14 11.83 -5.17
CA SER A 130 20.57 12.14 -5.04
C SER A 130 21.06 12.21 -3.59
N LYS A 131 20.17 12.36 -2.60
CA LYS A 131 20.51 12.38 -1.16
C LYS A 131 20.83 11.00 -0.55
N THR A 132 21.28 10.02 -1.34
CA THR A 132 21.43 8.62 -0.89
C THR A 132 22.83 8.06 -1.17
N SER A 133 23.86 8.89 -1.06
CA SER A 133 25.25 8.47 -1.30
C SER A 133 26.24 9.24 -0.43
N GLU A 134 26.14 9.11 0.89
CA GLU A 134 27.24 9.29 1.84
C GLU A 134 27.11 8.24 2.95
#